data_AF-A0A3D3XQM6-F1
#
_entry.id   AF-A0A3D3XQM6-F1
#
_cell.length_a   1.000
_cell.length_b   1.000
_cell.length_c   1.000
_cell.angle_alpha   90.00
_cell.angle_beta   90.00
_cell.angle_gamma   90.00
#
_symmetry.space_group_name_H-M   'P 1'
#
loop_
_entity.id
_entity.type
_entity.pdbx_description
1 polymer ?
#
loop_
_entity_poly.entity_id
_entity_poly.type
_entity_poly.pdbx_seq_one_letter_code
_entity_poly.pdbx_strand_id
1 'polypeptide(L)'
;YKSVAVNLSDIYAMNGVAEHITVGIAVSNRFPVEALEEIYEGIHLACERYNVDLVGGDTTASQSGLMISVTATGRVEKGTEAKRSGAGDNDLIVVSGDVGGAYMGL
;
A
#
# COMPACT_ATOMS: atom_id res chain seq x y z
N TYR A 1 -5.67 4.77 -4.38
CA TYR A 1 -5.56 3.34 -4.74
C TYR A 1 -4.12 2.83 -4.65
N LYS A 2 -3.20 3.30 -5.51
CA LYS A 2 -1.83 2.76 -5.60
C LYS A 2 -1.06 2.77 -4.27
N SER A 3 -1.19 3.84 -3.47
CA SER A 3 -0.59 3.94 -2.13
C SER A 3 -1.00 2.80 -1.19
N VAL A 4 -2.26 2.37 -1.25
CA VAL A 4 -2.77 1.22 -0.49
C VAL A 4 -2.23 -0.08 -1.08
N ALA A 5 -2.44 -0.30 -2.38
CA ALA A 5 -2.08 -1.55 -3.05
C ALA A 5 -0.59 -1.93 -2.87
N VAL A 6 0.31 -0.95 -2.96
CA VAL A 6 1.75 -1.17 -2.75
C VAL A 6 2.05 -1.60 -1.31
N ASN A 7 1.45 -0.95 -0.31
CA ASN A 7 1.67 -1.32 1.09
C ASN A 7 1.06 -2.68 1.46
N LEU A 8 -0.09 -3.04 0.88
CA LEU A 8 -0.67 -4.37 1.08
C LEU A 8 0.19 -5.48 0.45
N SER A 9 0.83 -5.18 -0.70
CA SER A 9 1.66 -6.15 -1.41
C SER A 9 2.83 -6.68 -0.57
N ASP A 10 3.38 -5.86 0.32
CA ASP A 10 4.45 -6.27 1.23
C ASP A 10 3.98 -7.35 2.22
N ILE A 11 2.74 -7.25 2.71
CA ILE A 11 2.16 -8.26 3.61
C ILE A 11 1.87 -9.55 2.83
N TYR A 12 1.27 -9.44 1.64
CA TYR A 12 0.96 -10.61 0.82
C TYR A 12 2.22 -11.35 0.35
N ALA A 13 3.30 -10.62 0.04
CA ALA A 13 4.60 -11.21 -0.33
C ALA A 13 5.20 -12.07 0.80
N MET A 14 4.82 -11.81 2.05
CA MET A 14 5.25 -12.57 3.24
C MET A 14 4.31 -13.75 3.56
N ASN A 15 3.39 -14.10 2.65
CA ASN A 15 2.29 -15.05 2.91
C ASN A 15 1.32 -14.60 4.01
N GLY A 16 1.29 -13.30 4.30
CA GLY A 16 0.40 -12.69 5.27
C GLY A 16 -0.97 -12.33 4.67
N VAL A 17 -1.94 -12.12 5.54
CA VAL A 17 -3.25 -11.54 5.24
C VAL A 17 -3.27 -10.14 5.82
N ALA A 18 -3.38 -9.12 4.96
CA ALA A 18 -3.56 -7.74 5.39
C ALA A 18 -4.97 -7.53 5.95
N GLU A 19 -5.11 -6.68 6.96
CA GLU A 19 -6.37 -6.45 7.67
C GLU A 19 -6.72 -4.98 7.77
N HIS A 20 -5.75 -4.14 8.13
CA HIS A 20 -6.00 -2.74 8.42
C HIS A 20 -4.93 -1.84 7.82
N ILE A 21 -5.33 -0.63 7.47
CA ILE A 21 -4.42 0.43 7.08
C ILE A 21 -4.64 1.70 7.91
N THR A 22 -3.58 2.50 8.07
CA THR A 22 -3.69 3.90 8.47
C THR A 22 -3.12 4.81 7.40
N VAL A 23 -3.66 6.02 7.29
CA VAL A 23 -3.32 6.98 6.24
C VAL A 23 -2.89 8.32 6.85
N GLY A 24 -1.66 8.72 6.62
CA GLY A 24 -1.17 10.07 6.87
C GLY A 24 -1.16 10.88 5.58
N ILE A 25 -1.85 12.01 5.54
CA ILE A 25 -1.83 12.93 4.40
C ILE A 25 -1.29 14.28 4.85
N ALA A 26 -0.28 14.76 4.16
CA ALA A 26 0.17 16.14 4.30
C ALA A 26 -0.10 16.90 3.00
N VAL A 27 -0.77 18.05 3.09
CA VAL A 27 -1.27 18.77 1.91
C VAL A 27 -1.02 20.27 2.01
N SER A 28 -0.72 20.92 0.88
CA SER A 28 -0.56 22.37 0.83
C SER A 28 -1.88 23.08 0.64
N ASN A 29 -1.94 24.36 1.00
CA ASN A 29 -3.12 25.21 0.84
C ASN A 29 -3.53 25.48 -0.63
N ARG A 30 -2.78 24.95 -1.60
CA ARG A 30 -3.07 25.07 -3.04
C ARG A 30 -3.87 23.90 -3.59
N PHE A 31 -4.03 22.83 -2.80
CA PHE A 31 -4.81 21.67 -3.21
C PHE A 31 -6.30 21.93 -2.98
N PRO A 32 -7.15 21.72 -3.99
CA PRO A 32 -8.59 21.76 -3.82
C PRO A 32 -9.06 20.59 -2.94
N VAL A 33 -10.17 20.78 -2.24
CA VAL A 33 -10.76 19.75 -1.37
C VAL A 33 -11.22 18.56 -2.21
N GLU A 34 -11.72 18.84 -3.40
CA GLU A 34 -12.20 17.85 -4.38
C GLU A 34 -11.07 16.87 -4.76
N ALA A 35 -9.82 17.34 -4.89
CA ALA A 35 -8.69 16.46 -5.16
C ALA A 35 -8.35 15.54 -3.96
N LEU A 36 -8.61 16.00 -2.73
CA LEU A 36 -8.46 15.14 -1.54
C LEU A 36 -9.58 14.11 -1.47
N GLU A 37 -10.81 14.48 -1.82
CA GLU A 37 -11.94 13.56 -1.93
C GLU A 37 -11.64 12.45 -2.94
N GLU A 38 -11.15 12.79 -4.14
CA GLU A 38 -10.73 11.80 -5.16
C GLU A 38 -9.61 10.86 -4.66
N ILE A 39 -8.67 11.38 -3.86
CA ILE A 39 -7.62 10.55 -3.24
C ILE A 39 -8.24 9.54 -2.28
N TYR A 40 -9.16 9.99 -1.41
CA TYR A 40 -9.84 9.12 -0.46
C TYR A 40 -10.79 8.13 -1.13
N GLU A 41 -11.51 8.51 -2.18
CA GLU A 41 -12.28 7.58 -3.01
C GLU A 41 -11.38 6.48 -3.57
N GLY A 42 -10.20 6.83 -4.08
CA GLY A 42 -9.23 5.86 -4.53
C GLY A 42 -8.68 4.97 -3.41
N ILE A 43 -8.58 5.47 -2.17
CA ILE A 43 -8.18 4.68 -0.99
C ILE A 43 -9.30 3.70 -0.62
N HIS A 44 -10.54 4.17 -0.51
CA HIS A 44 -11.72 3.36 -0.21
C HIS A 44 -11.93 2.26 -1.25
N LEU A 45 -11.78 2.57 -2.54
CA LEU A 45 -11.86 1.58 -3.61
C LEU A 45 -10.82 0.46 -3.43
N ALA A 46 -9.60 0.78 -2.98
CA ALA A 46 -8.59 -0.23 -2.68
C ALA A 46 -8.97 -1.04 -1.44
N CYS A 47 -9.42 -0.38 -0.38
CA CYS A 47 -9.91 -1.03 0.84
C CYS A 47 -11.01 -2.06 0.55
N GLU A 48 -12.03 -1.68 -0.22
CA GLU A 48 -13.11 -2.57 -0.64
C GLU A 48 -12.60 -3.74 -1.48
N ARG A 49 -11.75 -3.46 -2.47
CA ARG A 49 -11.24 -4.49 -3.38
C ARG A 49 -10.37 -5.53 -2.68
N TYR A 50 -9.56 -5.13 -1.71
CA TYR A 50 -8.66 -6.02 -0.97
C TYR A 50 -9.24 -6.48 0.37
N ASN A 51 -10.47 -6.08 0.70
CA ASN A 51 -11.15 -6.38 1.95
C ASN A 51 -10.29 -6.03 3.18
N VAL A 52 -9.83 -4.78 3.25
CA VAL A 52 -9.06 -4.21 4.37
C VAL A 52 -9.72 -2.93 4.88
N ASP A 53 -9.63 -2.68 6.18
CA ASP A 53 -10.26 -1.53 6.81
C ASP A 53 -9.29 -0.34 6.94
N LEU A 54 -9.77 0.86 6.61
CA LEU A 54 -9.10 2.11 6.99
C LEU A 54 -9.46 2.43 8.44
N VAL A 55 -8.54 2.15 9.37
CA VAL A 55 -8.82 2.24 10.82
C VAL A 55 -8.34 3.53 11.47
N GLY A 56 -7.66 4.39 10.72
CA GLY A 56 -7.22 5.67 11.24
C GLY A 56 -6.38 6.46 10.25
N GLY A 57 -6.05 7.67 10.65
CA GLY A 57 -5.22 8.56 9.85
C GLY A 57 -4.98 9.89 10.52
N ASP A 58 -4.06 10.66 9.94
CA ASP A 58 -3.78 12.03 10.31
C ASP A 58 -3.73 12.92 9.08
N THR A 59 -4.13 14.17 9.22
CA THR A 59 -4.06 15.17 8.15
C THR A 59 -3.36 16.41 8.65
N THR A 60 -2.25 16.77 8.00
CA THR A 60 -1.38 17.88 8.40
C THR A 60 -1.12 18.84 7.22
N ALA A 61 -0.86 20.10 7.50
CA ALA A 61 -0.49 21.08 6.48
C ALA A 61 0.97 20.87 6.00
N SER A 62 1.22 21.05 4.71
CA SER A 62 2.54 20.89 4.09
C SER A 62 2.90 22.11 3.24
N GLN A 63 4.15 22.57 3.35
CA GLN A 63 4.67 23.64 2.49
C GLN A 63 5.28 23.12 1.17
N SER A 64 5.60 21.82 1.09
CA SER A 64 6.28 21.21 -0.06
C SER A 64 5.34 20.56 -1.06
N GLY A 65 4.04 20.45 -0.75
CA GLY A 65 3.03 19.83 -1.62
C GLY A 65 2.36 18.63 -0.95
N LEU A 66 1.88 17.69 -1.77
CA LEU A 66 1.17 16.49 -1.32
C LEU A 66 2.16 15.39 -0.90
N MET A 67 2.00 14.86 0.31
CA MET A 67 2.65 13.64 0.78
C MET A 67 1.60 12.67 1.31
N ILE A 68 1.72 11.40 0.94
CA ILE A 68 0.84 10.33 1.38
C ILE A 68 1.71 9.26 2.02
N SER A 69 1.45 8.95 3.28
CA SER A 69 2.05 7.84 4.02
C SER A 69 0.94 6.85 4.34
N VAL A 70 1.17 5.57 4.05
CA VAL A 70 0.24 4.50 4.40
C VAL A 70 1.00 3.48 5.23
N THR A 71 0.42 3.06 6.34
CA THR A 71 0.92 1.92 7.10
C THR A 71 -0.10 0.79 6.97
N ALA A 72 0.34 -0.37 6.52
CA ALA A 72 -0.49 -1.58 6.49
C ALA A 72 -0.13 -2.50 7.65
N THR A 73 -1.13 -3.14 8.22
CA THR A 73 -0.99 -4.17 9.25
C THR A 73 -1.78 -5.40 8.86
N GLY A 74 -1.32 -6.54 9.35
CA GLY A 74 -1.92 -7.83 9.06
C GLY A 74 -1.30 -8.92 9.89
N ARG A 75 -1.66 -10.16 9.54
CA ARG A 75 -1.25 -11.36 10.27
C ARG A 75 -0.70 -12.40 9.32
N VAL A 76 0.21 -13.22 9.83
CA VAL A 76 0.73 -14.40 9.14
C VAL A 76 0.75 -15.56 10.14
N GLU A 77 0.41 -16.75 9.67
CA GLU A 77 0.51 -17.94 10.53
C GLU A 77 1.99 -18.21 10.81
N LYS A 78 2.34 -18.37 12.09
CA LYS A 78 3.73 -18.55 12.51
C LYS A 78 4.32 -19.81 11.86
N GLY A 79 5.47 -19.66 11.22
CA GLY A 79 6.16 -20.73 10.51
C GLY A 79 5.75 -20.85 9.04
N THR A 80 4.75 -20.09 8.59
CA THR A 80 4.33 -20.03 7.17
C THR A 80 4.82 -18.76 6.47
N GLU A 81 5.52 -17.88 7.19
CA GLU A 81 5.98 -16.62 6.62
C GLU A 81 7.06 -16.84 5.55
N ALA A 82 6.87 -16.21 4.39
CA ALA A 82 7.83 -16.28 3.29
C ALA A 82 8.98 -15.28 3.54
N LYS A 83 10.17 -15.76 3.91
CA LYS A 83 11.34 -14.91 4.14
C LYS A 83 12.31 -14.97 2.97
N ARG A 84 12.95 -13.84 2.66
CA ARG A 84 14.07 -13.79 1.69
C ARG A 84 15.22 -14.71 2.04
N SER A 85 15.45 -14.96 3.33
CA SER A 85 16.51 -15.86 3.82
C SER A 85 16.21 -17.35 3.61
N GLY A 86 15.01 -17.70 3.13
CA GLY A 86 14.62 -19.09 2.86
C GLY A 86 15.06 -19.61 1.49
N ALA A 87 15.56 -18.75 0.61
CA ALA A 87 16.01 -19.14 -0.72
C ALA A 87 17.33 -19.94 -0.65
N GLY A 88 17.43 -21.00 -1.45
CA GLY A 88 18.58 -21.89 -1.55
C GLY A 88 19.08 -22.09 -2.98
N ASP A 89 20.16 -22.87 -3.10
CA ASP A 89 20.73 -23.21 -4.39
C ASP A 89 19.73 -24.02 -5.24
N ASN A 90 19.66 -23.69 -6.53
CA ASN A 90 18.74 -24.26 -7.52
C ASN A 90 17.27 -23.82 -7.43
N ASP A 91 16.93 -22.88 -6.55
CA ASP A 91 15.60 -22.24 -6.57
C ASP A 91 15.40 -21.39 -7.84
N LEU A 92 14.14 -21.33 -8.30
CA LEU A 92 13.77 -20.53 -9.47
C LEU A 92 13.47 -19.08 -9.07
N ILE A 93 14.01 -18.14 -9.84
CA ILE A 93 13.58 -16.74 -9.80
C ILE A 93 12.53 -16.53 -10.88
N VAL A 94 11.32 -16.22 -10.45
CA VAL A 94 10.17 -16.01 -11.33
C VAL A 94 9.61 -14.61 -11.16
N VAL A 95 9.08 -14.05 -12.25
CA VAL A 95 8.36 -12.77 -12.26
C VAL A 95 6.94 -13.00 -12.76
N SER A 96 5.95 -12.36 -12.13
CA SER A 96 4.53 -12.57 -12.45
C SER A 96 4.05 -11.74 -13.65
N GLY A 97 4.84 -10.80 -14.15
CA GLY A 97 4.48 -9.92 -15.25
C GLY A 97 5.64 -9.02 -15.69
N ASP A 98 5.30 -8.00 -16.48
CA ASP A 98 6.28 -7.09 -17.08
C ASP A 98 6.99 -6.22 -16.04
N VAL A 99 8.32 -6.18 -16.13
CA VAL A 99 9.16 -5.37 -15.25
C VAL A 99 9.15 -3.91 -15.71
N GLY A 100 8.91 -2.98 -14.78
CA GLY A 100 8.97 -1.53 -15.04
C GLY A 100 7.62 -0.88 -15.39
N GLY A 101 6.51 -1.62 -15.42
CA GLY A 101 5.17 -1.07 -15.72
C GLY A 101 4.77 0.11 -14.82
N ALA A 102 5.17 0.08 -13.54
CA ALA A 102 4.87 1.15 -12.58
C ALA A 102 5.44 2.52 -12.97
N TYR A 103 6.56 2.55 -13.71
CA TYR A 103 7.18 3.79 -14.21
C TYR A 103 6.36 4.40 -15.37
N MET A 104 5.65 3.56 -16.12
CA MET A 104 4.78 3.98 -17.23
C MET A 104 3.35 4.31 -16.81
N GLY A 105 3.06 4.32 -15.50
CA GLY A 105 1.76 4.70 -14.95
C GLY A 105 0.78 3.55 -14.73
N LEU A 106 1.24 2.29 -14.88
CA LEU A 106 0.47 1.09 -14.53
C LEU A 106 0.50 0.79 -13.01
#